data_AF-A0A9E2UG53-F1
#
_entry.id   AF-A0A9E2UG53-F1
#
_cell.length_a   1.000
_cell.length_b   1.000
_cell.length_c   1.000
_cell.angle_alpha   90.00
_cell.angle_beta   90.00
_cell.angle_gamma   90.00
#
_symmetry.space_group_name_H-M   'P 1'
#
loop_
_entity.id
_entity.type
_entity.pdbx_description
1 polymer ?
#
loop_
_entity_poly.entity_id
_entity_poly.type
_entity_poly.pdbx_seq_one_letter_code
_entity_poly.pdbx_strand_id
1 'polypeptide(L)'
;PSWDDSSNNKWLISGNGALIMNPPSAWAVAKRDAPKVAEQCWTHGFPAGPKGRFGPFLPFFWTTWNFSKNQSAAKSLLAYLSTASAAEKMVVASGGYDLPSFEKLTTFKVWQEEGPPKGTLYHYPNPHNHQILSIAAAPAPHKIAEQIYTQGIQTQMAVRYFKGETMEKTLDWASGEIEGFMRN
;
A
#
# COMPACT_ATOMS: atom_id res chain seq x y z
N PRO A 1 15.13 9.32 -18.25
CA PRO A 1 13.75 9.06 -17.75
C PRO A 1 13.71 9.14 -16.23
N SER A 2 12.74 9.84 -15.65
CA SER A 2 12.47 9.84 -14.21
C SER A 2 11.62 8.62 -13.83
N TRP A 3 11.79 8.10 -12.61
CA TRP A 3 10.93 7.05 -12.06
C TRP A 3 9.59 7.65 -11.61
N ASP A 4 8.49 7.12 -12.12
CA ASP A 4 7.12 7.56 -11.82
C ASP A 4 6.29 6.44 -11.17
N ASP A 5 5.03 6.72 -10.84
CA ASP A 5 4.11 5.78 -10.18
C ASP A 5 3.91 4.46 -10.96
N SER A 6 4.01 4.52 -12.28
CA SER A 6 3.88 3.35 -13.16
C SER A 6 5.18 2.57 -13.35
N SER A 7 6.32 3.13 -12.94
CA SER A 7 7.64 2.64 -13.30
C SER A 7 7.95 1.29 -12.66
N ASN A 8 7.52 1.04 -11.42
CA ASN A 8 7.64 -0.27 -10.78
C ASN A 8 6.91 -1.35 -11.60
N ASN A 9 5.67 -1.07 -12.02
CA ASN A 9 4.87 -2.01 -12.82
C ASN A 9 5.55 -2.28 -14.17
N LYS A 10 5.93 -1.22 -14.90
CA LYS A 10 6.60 -1.34 -16.21
C LYS A 10 7.91 -2.12 -16.10
N TRP A 11 8.71 -1.88 -15.07
CA TRP A 11 9.97 -2.56 -14.86
C TRP A 11 9.79 -4.05 -14.60
N LEU A 12 8.86 -4.43 -13.71
CA LEU A 12 8.53 -5.83 -13.47
C LEU A 12 8.01 -6.52 -14.73
N ILE A 13 7.03 -5.91 -15.41
CA ILE A 13 6.36 -6.46 -16.60
C ILE A 13 7.33 -6.61 -17.78
N SER A 14 8.35 -5.77 -17.87
CA SER A 14 9.39 -5.88 -18.90
C SER A 14 10.27 -7.14 -18.78
N GLY A 15 10.16 -7.89 -17.67
CA GLY A 15 11.00 -9.05 -17.37
C GLY A 15 12.39 -8.70 -16.82
N ASN A 16 12.68 -7.40 -16.61
CA ASN A 16 13.95 -6.93 -16.07
C ASN A 16 13.94 -6.78 -14.54
N GLY A 17 12.77 -6.81 -13.90
CA GLY A 17 12.62 -6.68 -12.46
C GLY A 17 12.44 -8.02 -11.75
N ALA A 18 13.12 -8.21 -10.62
CA ALA A 18 12.97 -9.39 -9.77
C ALA A 18 12.12 -9.14 -8.52
N LEU A 19 12.03 -7.88 -8.06
CA LEU A 19 11.32 -7.51 -6.84
C LEU A 19 10.86 -6.04 -6.95
N ILE A 20 9.61 -5.79 -6.61
CA ILE A 20 9.08 -4.43 -6.43
C ILE A 20 8.32 -4.34 -5.10
N MET A 21 8.17 -3.12 -4.58
CA MET A 21 7.39 -2.84 -3.38
C MET A 21 6.07 -2.21 -3.76
N ASN A 22 5.14 -3.01 -4.28
CA ASN A 22 3.80 -2.57 -4.69
C ASN A 22 2.71 -3.48 -4.11
N PRO A 23 1.47 -2.98 -3.99
CA PRO A 23 0.28 -3.83 -4.03
C PRO A 23 0.25 -4.70 -5.31
N PRO A 24 -0.65 -5.70 -5.42
CA PRO A 24 -0.65 -6.64 -6.54
C PRO A 24 -1.11 -6.06 -7.89
N SER A 25 -1.17 -4.73 -8.05
CA SER A 25 -1.51 -4.07 -9.32
C SER A 25 -0.53 -4.42 -10.43
N ALA A 26 0.76 -4.54 -10.14
CA ALA A 26 1.75 -4.94 -11.14
C ALA A 26 1.48 -6.34 -11.68
N TRP A 27 1.10 -7.27 -10.79
CA TRP A 27 0.68 -8.61 -11.16
C TRP A 27 -0.63 -8.60 -11.97
N ALA A 28 -1.62 -7.79 -11.57
CA ALA A 28 -2.88 -7.68 -12.29
C ALA A 28 -2.68 -7.18 -13.74
N VAL A 29 -1.78 -6.20 -13.94
CA VAL A 29 -1.39 -5.73 -15.28
C VAL A 29 -0.59 -6.80 -16.02
N ALA A 30 0.36 -7.48 -15.35
CA ALA A 30 1.12 -8.58 -15.95
C ALA A 30 0.21 -9.72 -16.42
N LYS A 31 -0.83 -10.08 -15.64
CA LYS A 31 -1.81 -11.13 -16.00
C LYS A 31 -2.50 -10.82 -17.34
N ARG A 32 -2.73 -9.54 -17.64
CA ARG A 32 -3.31 -9.08 -18.91
C ARG A 32 -2.28 -8.97 -20.04
N ASP A 33 -1.14 -8.33 -19.77
CA ASP A 33 -0.22 -7.85 -20.81
C ASP A 33 1.05 -8.70 -20.98
N ALA A 34 1.44 -9.46 -19.95
CA ALA A 34 2.64 -10.30 -19.94
C ALA A 34 2.42 -11.57 -19.08
N PRO A 35 1.51 -12.48 -19.45
CA PRO A 35 1.07 -13.58 -18.59
C PRO A 35 2.20 -14.51 -18.15
N LYS A 36 3.23 -14.70 -18.98
CA LYS A 36 4.45 -15.47 -18.61
C LYS A 36 5.23 -14.86 -17.44
N VAL A 37 5.19 -13.53 -17.29
CA VAL A 37 5.78 -12.83 -16.13
C VAL A 37 4.87 -13.02 -14.92
N ALA A 38 3.55 -12.90 -15.10
CA ALA A 38 2.58 -13.09 -14.01
C ALA A 38 2.69 -14.50 -13.39
N GLU A 39 2.88 -15.54 -14.22
CA GLU A 39 3.10 -16.93 -13.78
C GLU A 39 4.28 -17.12 -12.82
N GLN A 40 5.23 -16.18 -12.79
CA GLN A 40 6.41 -16.20 -11.93
C GLN A 40 6.30 -15.26 -10.72
N CYS A 41 5.23 -14.47 -10.64
CA CYS A 41 5.05 -13.45 -9.61
C CYS A 41 4.38 -14.03 -8.36
N TRP A 42 4.90 -13.65 -7.19
CA TRP A 42 4.34 -13.98 -5.88
C TRP A 42 4.24 -12.72 -5.03
N THR A 43 3.11 -12.52 -4.35
CA THR A 43 2.92 -11.42 -3.42
C THR A 43 3.16 -11.89 -1.98
N HIS A 44 4.12 -11.29 -1.30
CA HIS A 44 4.46 -11.64 0.08
C HIS A 44 4.65 -10.39 0.94
N GLY A 45 4.50 -10.55 2.27
CA GLY A 45 4.79 -9.48 3.22
C GLY A 45 6.25 -9.05 3.19
N PHE A 46 6.53 -7.86 3.72
CA PHE A 46 7.89 -7.31 3.83
C PHE A 46 8.80 -8.21 4.68
N PRO A 47 10.12 -8.22 4.47
CA PRO A 47 11.04 -8.94 5.35
C PRO A 47 10.97 -8.41 6.79
N ALA A 48 11.21 -9.30 7.76
CA ALA A 48 11.27 -8.91 9.18
C ALA A 48 12.64 -8.28 9.49
N GLY A 49 12.64 -7.13 10.16
CA GLY A 49 13.83 -6.49 10.72
C GLY A 49 13.93 -6.68 12.24
N PRO A 50 14.98 -6.13 12.89
CA PRO A 50 15.21 -6.26 14.34
C PRO A 50 14.08 -5.73 15.24
N LYS A 51 13.19 -4.88 14.69
CA LYS A 51 12.06 -4.28 15.40
C LYS A 51 10.69 -4.81 14.93
N GLY A 52 10.68 -5.86 14.11
CA GLY A 52 9.47 -6.48 13.61
C GLY A 52 9.34 -6.42 12.09
N ARG A 53 8.16 -6.79 11.60
CA ARG A 53 7.79 -6.80 10.19
C ARG A 53 6.72 -5.75 9.97
N PHE A 54 6.99 -4.74 9.14
CA PHE A 54 6.09 -3.61 8.93
C PHE A 54 5.50 -3.65 7.52
N GLY A 55 4.18 -3.53 7.41
CA GLY A 55 3.47 -3.43 6.14
C GLY A 55 2.87 -2.03 5.95
N PRO A 56 2.93 -1.43 4.75
CA PRO A 56 2.32 -0.14 4.49
C PRO A 56 0.80 -0.26 4.62
N PHE A 57 0.18 0.77 5.22
CA PHE A 57 -1.27 0.86 5.38
C PHE A 57 -1.75 2.24 4.97
N LEU A 58 -2.79 2.28 4.15
CA LEU A 58 -3.46 3.50 3.72
C LEU A 58 -4.95 3.37 4.05
N PRO A 59 -5.46 4.10 5.06
CA PRO A 59 -6.86 4.02 5.42
C PRO A 59 -7.70 4.82 4.42
N PHE A 60 -8.71 4.16 3.84
CA PHE A 60 -9.76 4.82 3.07
C PHE A 60 -11.05 4.84 3.89
N PHE A 61 -11.71 6.00 3.89
CA PHE A 61 -12.94 6.20 4.65
C PHE A 61 -14.09 6.56 3.73
N TRP A 62 -15.26 5.99 3.98
CA TRP A 62 -16.51 6.49 3.42
C TRP A 62 -17.21 7.38 4.42
N THR A 63 -17.58 8.58 3.99
CA THR A 63 -18.20 9.59 4.84
C THR A 63 -19.44 10.17 4.19
N THR A 64 -20.40 10.62 5.01
CA THR A 64 -21.56 11.40 4.55
C THR A 64 -21.36 12.86 4.93
N TRP A 65 -21.48 13.76 3.96
CA TRP A 65 -21.46 15.20 4.20
C TRP A 65 -22.61 15.62 5.12
N ASN A 66 -22.30 16.47 6.11
CA ASN A 66 -23.28 16.96 7.09
C ASN A 66 -24.39 17.84 6.47
N PHE A 67 -24.15 18.41 5.29
CA PHE A 67 -25.13 19.21 4.54
C PHE A 67 -25.95 18.37 3.54
N SER A 68 -25.70 17.05 3.43
CA SER A 68 -26.48 16.19 2.54
C SER A 68 -27.95 16.21 2.94
N LYS A 69 -28.85 16.32 1.95
CA LYS A 69 -30.30 16.22 2.16
C LYS A 69 -30.76 14.76 2.37
N ASN A 70 -29.92 13.77 2.07
CA ASN A 70 -30.26 12.34 2.07
C ASN A 70 -29.38 11.51 3.04
N GLN A 71 -29.10 12.04 4.24
CA GLN A 71 -28.16 11.40 5.18
C GLN A 71 -28.59 10.00 5.61
N SER A 72 -29.90 9.77 5.82
CA SER A 72 -30.41 8.45 6.21
C SER A 72 -30.10 7.40 5.13
N ALA A 73 -30.45 7.69 3.88
CA ALA A 73 -30.16 6.81 2.74
C ALA A 73 -28.66 6.59 2.54
N ALA A 74 -27.83 7.64 2.67
CA ALA A 74 -26.38 7.53 2.57
C ALA A 74 -25.82 6.59 3.65
N LYS A 75 -26.23 6.74 4.91
CA LYS A 75 -25.83 5.84 6.00
C LYS A 75 -26.28 4.40 5.77
N SER A 76 -27.51 4.19 5.29
CA SER A 76 -28.00 2.85 4.93
C SER A 76 -27.17 2.22 3.82
N LEU A 77 -26.77 2.99 2.80
CA LEU A 77 -25.88 2.52 1.74
C LEU A 77 -24.50 2.14 2.29
N LEU A 78 -23.88 2.99 3.11
CA LEU A 78 -22.58 2.69 3.72
C LEU A 78 -22.63 1.43 4.59
N ALA A 79 -23.70 1.25 5.36
CA ALA A 79 -23.92 0.05 6.15
C ALA A 79 -24.05 -1.20 5.25
N TYR A 80 -24.80 -1.11 4.15
CA TYR A 80 -24.93 -2.19 3.17
C TYR A 80 -23.58 -2.56 2.54
N LEU A 81 -22.82 -1.56 2.07
CA LEU A 81 -21.50 -1.78 1.46
C LEU A 81 -20.48 -2.36 2.43
N SER A 82 -20.68 -2.15 3.74
CA SER A 82 -19.84 -2.72 4.80
C SER A 82 -20.20 -4.16 5.20
N THR A 83 -21.24 -4.74 4.60
CA THR A 83 -21.58 -6.16 4.84
C THR A 83 -20.55 -7.08 4.20
N ALA A 84 -20.38 -8.29 4.78
CA ALA A 84 -19.44 -9.27 4.26
C ALA A 84 -19.69 -9.62 2.78
N SER A 85 -20.96 -9.77 2.39
CA SER A 85 -21.33 -10.13 1.01
C SER A 85 -21.08 -9.00 0.01
N ALA A 86 -21.31 -7.74 0.40
CA ALA A 86 -20.96 -6.60 -0.44
C ALA A 86 -19.44 -6.44 -0.57
N ALA A 87 -18.72 -6.56 0.54
CA ALA A 87 -17.26 -6.52 0.57
C ALA A 87 -16.65 -7.61 -0.32
N GLU A 88 -17.09 -8.87 -0.18
CA GLU A 88 -16.59 -9.98 -1.01
C GLU A 88 -16.81 -9.73 -2.50
N LYS A 89 -18.01 -9.24 -2.88
CA LYS A 89 -18.29 -8.86 -4.28
C LYS A 89 -17.32 -7.79 -4.81
N MET A 90 -16.99 -6.78 -4.00
CA MET A 90 -16.04 -5.74 -4.38
C MET A 90 -14.61 -6.30 -4.51
N VAL A 91 -14.17 -7.15 -3.58
CA VAL A 91 -12.85 -7.80 -3.64
C VAL A 91 -12.73 -8.70 -4.87
N VAL A 92 -13.77 -9.47 -5.18
CA VAL A 92 -13.82 -10.30 -6.40
C VAL A 92 -13.77 -9.42 -7.64
N ALA A 93 -14.52 -8.32 -7.67
CA ALA A 93 -14.53 -7.39 -8.80
C ALA A 93 -13.17 -6.72 -9.04
N SER A 94 -12.37 -6.48 -7.99
CA SER A 94 -11.00 -5.95 -8.10
C SER A 94 -9.92 -7.02 -8.29
N GLY A 95 -10.30 -8.30 -8.45
CA GLY A 95 -9.36 -9.41 -8.62
C GLY A 95 -8.46 -9.61 -7.39
N GLY A 96 -8.97 -9.31 -6.19
CA GLY A 96 -8.22 -9.41 -4.94
C GLY A 96 -7.31 -8.22 -4.63
N TYR A 97 -7.38 -7.12 -5.40
CA TYR A 97 -6.58 -5.92 -5.13
C TYR A 97 -7.05 -5.15 -3.90
N ASP A 98 -8.37 -4.98 -3.72
CA ASP A 98 -8.89 -4.20 -2.60
C ASP A 98 -8.92 -5.05 -1.33
N LEU A 99 -8.50 -4.47 -0.20
CA LEU A 99 -8.58 -5.08 1.11
C LEU A 99 -9.74 -4.46 1.91
N PRO A 100 -10.70 -5.25 2.41
CA PRO A 100 -11.74 -4.74 3.32
C PRO A 100 -11.15 -4.22 4.63
N SER A 101 -11.79 -3.22 5.24
CA SER A 101 -11.31 -2.58 6.47
C SER A 101 -11.42 -3.43 7.74
N PHE A 102 -12.18 -4.53 7.71
CA PHE A 102 -12.42 -5.37 8.88
C PHE A 102 -11.61 -6.66 8.80
N GLU A 103 -10.84 -6.95 9.85
CA GLU A 103 -9.95 -8.13 9.94
C GLU A 103 -10.65 -9.43 9.54
N LYS A 104 -11.88 -9.65 10.01
CA LYS A 104 -12.64 -10.88 9.70
C LYS A 104 -13.00 -11.04 8.21
N LEU A 105 -12.98 -9.96 7.44
CA LEU A 105 -13.28 -9.95 6.01
C LEU A 105 -12.04 -10.16 5.14
N THR A 106 -10.87 -10.34 5.73
CA THR A 106 -9.61 -10.65 5.02
C THR A 106 -9.43 -12.15 4.75
N THR A 107 -10.48 -12.95 4.99
CA THR A 107 -10.49 -14.42 4.90
C THR A 107 -11.22 -14.97 3.67
N PHE A 108 -11.68 -14.09 2.76
CA PHE A 108 -12.32 -14.50 1.50
C PHE A 108 -11.39 -15.37 0.64
N LYS A 109 -11.98 -16.26 -0.15
CA LYS A 109 -11.22 -17.27 -0.92
C LYS A 109 -10.47 -16.69 -2.12
N VAL A 110 -10.89 -15.53 -2.62
CA VAL A 110 -10.30 -14.83 -3.77
C VAL A 110 -8.77 -14.79 -3.71
N TRP A 111 -8.16 -14.43 -2.58
CA TRP A 111 -6.70 -14.36 -2.45
C TRP A 111 -6.00 -15.72 -2.51
N GLN A 112 -6.69 -16.82 -2.15
CA GLN A 112 -6.18 -18.18 -2.25
C GLN A 112 -6.35 -18.77 -3.66
N GLU A 113 -7.30 -18.25 -4.43
CA GLU A 113 -7.73 -18.80 -5.72
C GLU A 113 -7.18 -18.02 -6.92
N GLU A 114 -6.89 -16.73 -6.75
CA GLU A 114 -6.33 -15.89 -7.80
C GLU A 114 -4.99 -16.43 -8.30
N GLY A 115 -4.78 -16.27 -9.60
CA GLY A 115 -3.60 -16.74 -10.33
C GLY A 115 -3.55 -16.20 -11.76
N PRO A 116 -2.45 -16.45 -12.49
CA PRO A 116 -1.36 -17.37 -12.16
C PRO A 116 -0.22 -16.73 -11.34
N PRO A 117 0.57 -17.52 -10.58
CA PRO A 117 0.25 -18.85 -10.10
C PRO A 117 -0.91 -18.80 -9.09
N LYS A 118 -1.66 -19.91 -8.97
CA LYS A 118 -2.76 -19.98 -8.00
C LYS A 118 -2.24 -19.71 -6.58
N GLY A 119 -2.90 -18.81 -5.86
CA GLY A 119 -2.52 -18.40 -4.52
C GLY A 119 -1.44 -17.31 -4.48
N THR A 120 -1.12 -16.68 -5.61
CA THR A 120 -0.12 -15.59 -5.67
C THR A 120 -0.43 -14.42 -4.73
N LEU A 121 -1.71 -14.20 -4.42
CA LEU A 121 -2.17 -13.14 -3.53
C LEU A 121 -2.39 -13.58 -2.08
N TYR A 122 -2.14 -14.84 -1.73
CA TYR A 122 -2.55 -15.43 -0.44
C TYR A 122 -2.05 -14.63 0.78
N HIS A 123 -0.81 -14.13 0.73
CA HIS A 123 -0.21 -13.38 1.82
C HIS A 123 -0.54 -11.89 1.83
N TYR A 124 -1.12 -11.36 0.76
CA TYR A 124 -1.45 -9.94 0.62
C TYR A 124 -2.41 -9.43 1.72
N PRO A 125 -3.53 -10.13 2.06
CA PRO A 125 -4.41 -9.71 3.15
C PRO A 125 -3.83 -9.90 4.56
N ASN A 126 -2.57 -10.36 4.69
CA ASN A 126 -1.92 -10.65 5.98
C ASN A 126 -2.73 -11.64 6.87
N PRO A 127 -3.13 -12.82 6.35
CA PRO A 127 -4.07 -13.72 7.04
C PRO A 127 -3.52 -14.31 8.36
N HIS A 128 -2.20 -14.21 8.58
CA HIS A 128 -1.53 -14.68 9.79
C HIS A 128 -1.25 -13.55 10.80
N ASN A 129 -1.71 -12.34 10.51
CA ASN A 129 -1.51 -11.15 11.35
C ASN A 129 -0.07 -10.98 11.85
N HIS A 130 0.91 -11.22 10.96
CA HIS A 130 2.35 -11.23 11.30
C HIS A 130 3.08 -9.96 10.87
N GLN A 131 2.32 -8.91 10.51
CA GLN A 131 2.80 -7.61 10.09
C GLN A 131 2.18 -6.53 10.97
N ILE A 132 3.00 -5.55 11.37
CA ILE A 132 2.56 -4.31 12.01
C ILE A 132 2.24 -3.33 10.89
N LEU A 133 0.98 -2.93 10.79
CA LEU A 133 0.54 -1.96 9.80
C LEU A 133 1.07 -0.56 10.16
N SER A 134 1.66 0.12 9.18
CA SER A 134 2.31 1.42 9.36
C SER A 134 1.84 2.40 8.29
N ILE A 135 1.40 3.57 8.75
CA ILE A 135 1.10 4.72 7.90
C ILE A 135 2.37 5.56 7.83
N ALA A 136 2.75 6.00 6.64
CA ALA A 136 3.94 6.84 6.45
C ALA A 136 3.92 8.06 7.38
N ALA A 137 5.05 8.32 8.04
CA ALA A 137 5.26 9.38 9.01
C ALA A 137 4.38 9.36 10.29
N ALA A 138 3.46 8.41 10.47
CA ALA A 138 2.76 8.25 11.73
C ALA A 138 3.74 7.84 12.87
N PRO A 139 3.55 8.33 14.11
CA PRO A 139 2.42 9.11 14.62
C PRO A 139 2.65 10.63 14.63
N ALA A 140 3.49 11.17 13.73
CA ALA A 140 3.72 12.61 13.68
C ALA A 140 2.41 13.40 13.48
N PRO A 141 2.29 14.64 13.98
CA PRO A 141 1.13 15.49 13.74
C PRO A 141 0.85 15.62 12.25
N HIS A 142 -0.43 15.64 11.84
CA HIS A 142 -0.84 15.65 10.43
C HIS A 142 -0.08 16.66 9.57
N LYS A 143 0.02 17.92 10.04
CA LYS A 143 0.72 19.00 9.34
C LYS A 143 2.19 18.67 9.01
N ILE A 144 2.86 17.90 9.86
CA ILE A 144 4.25 17.47 9.67
C ILE A 144 4.30 16.20 8.82
N ALA A 145 3.44 15.22 9.11
CA ALA A 145 3.38 13.96 8.38
C ALA A 145 3.12 14.17 6.87
N GLU A 146 2.19 15.06 6.54
CA GLU A 146 1.87 15.43 5.15
C GLU A 146 3.08 16.03 4.42
N GLN A 147 3.86 16.89 5.09
CA GLN A 147 5.07 17.47 4.51
C GLN A 147 6.16 16.42 4.32
N ILE A 148 6.39 15.54 5.30
CA ILE A 148 7.34 14.42 5.19
C ILE A 148 7.00 13.55 3.96
N TYR A 149 5.73 13.21 3.80
CA TYR A 149 5.25 12.38 2.69
C TYR A 149 5.36 13.11 1.34
N THR A 150 4.79 14.31 1.23
CA THR A 150 4.73 15.08 -0.01
C THR A 150 6.11 15.48 -0.51
N GLN A 151 7.02 15.86 0.39
CA GLN A 151 8.40 16.20 0.03
C GLN A 151 9.28 14.95 -0.14
N GLY A 152 8.79 13.74 0.17
CA GLY A 152 9.53 12.49 0.01
C GLY A 152 10.80 12.42 0.85
N ILE A 153 10.79 12.98 2.07
CA ILE A 153 11.98 13.09 2.92
C ILE A 153 12.69 11.75 3.10
N GLN A 154 11.95 10.68 3.37
CA GLN A 154 12.51 9.33 3.56
C GLN A 154 13.19 8.79 2.29
N THR A 155 12.60 9.03 1.12
CA THR A 155 13.19 8.65 -0.18
C THR A 155 14.46 9.44 -0.45
N GLN A 156 14.45 10.74 -0.16
CA GLN A 156 15.64 11.59 -0.29
C GLN A 156 16.76 11.15 0.65
N MET A 157 16.46 10.76 1.89
CA MET A 157 17.44 10.19 2.82
C MET A 157 18.11 8.95 2.23
N ALA A 158 17.33 8.02 1.67
CA ALA A 158 17.86 6.81 1.05
C ALA A 158 18.79 7.14 -0.15
N VAL A 159 18.40 8.09 -0.99
CA VAL A 159 19.21 8.52 -2.15
C VAL A 159 20.50 9.22 -1.73
N ARG A 160 20.45 10.09 -0.72
CA ARG A 160 21.61 10.80 -0.17
C ARG A 160 22.65 9.82 0.38
N TYR A 161 22.20 8.90 1.24
CA TYR A 161 23.06 7.88 1.80
C TYR A 161 23.65 6.97 0.72
N PHE A 162 22.83 6.53 -0.24
CA PHE A 162 23.30 5.72 -1.38
C PHE A 162 24.37 6.42 -2.23
N LYS A 163 24.31 7.75 -2.33
CA LYS A 163 25.32 8.57 -3.03
C LYS A 163 26.59 8.84 -2.21
N GLY A 164 26.71 8.27 -1.01
CA GLY A 164 27.90 8.35 -0.17
C GLY A 164 27.88 9.46 0.89
N GLU A 165 26.74 10.12 1.12
CA GLU A 165 26.58 10.98 2.29
C GLU A 165 26.61 10.12 3.57
N THR A 166 27.31 10.58 4.62
CA THR A 166 27.34 9.81 5.87
C THR A 166 25.96 9.76 6.51
N MET A 167 25.71 8.73 7.32
CA MET A 167 24.42 8.58 7.99
C MET A 167 24.11 9.79 8.87
N GLU A 168 25.11 10.30 9.59
CA GLU A 168 24.98 11.47 10.47
C GLU A 168 24.54 12.70 9.67
N LYS A 169 25.22 13.01 8.55
CA LYS A 169 24.85 14.15 7.70
C LYS A 169 23.45 14.01 7.09
N THR A 170 23.09 12.80 6.69
CA THR A 170 21.74 12.51 6.15
C THR A 170 20.66 12.75 7.21
N LEU A 171 20.92 12.33 8.45
CA LEU A 171 20.01 12.53 9.59
C LEU A 171 19.93 13.99 10.02
N ASP A 172 21.05 14.71 10.05
CA ASP A 172 21.09 16.13 10.37
C ASP A 172 20.29 16.93 9.33
N TRP A 173 20.47 16.64 8.03
CA TRP A 173 19.68 17.24 6.97
C TRP A 173 18.18 16.96 7.14
N ALA A 174 17.81 15.69 7.31
CA ALA A 174 16.40 15.32 7.46
C ALA A 174 15.75 15.98 8.69
N SER A 175 16.49 16.09 9.79
CA SER A 175 16.05 16.80 11.00
C SER A 175 15.83 18.28 10.71
N GLY A 176 16.75 18.95 10.00
CA GLY A 176 16.61 20.34 9.59
C GLY A 176 15.40 20.61 8.69
N GLU A 177 15.08 19.69 7.77
CA GLU A 177 13.85 19.77 6.95
C GLU A 177 12.59 19.68 7.82
N ILE A 178 12.55 18.70 8.73
CA ILE A 178 11.41 18.50 9.65
C ILE A 178 11.22 19.70 10.58
N GLU A 179 12.31 20.27 11.12
CA GLU A 179 12.28 21.51 11.88
C GLU A 179 11.77 22.69 11.04
N GLY A 180 12.12 22.73 9.75
CA GLY A 180 11.58 23.68 8.79
C GLY A 180 10.06 23.62 8.68
N PHE A 181 9.48 22.42 8.67
CA PHE A 181 8.02 22.24 8.59
C PHE A 181 7.29 22.78 9.82
N MET A 182 7.94 22.86 10.98
CA MET A 182 7.33 23.40 12.20
C MET A 182 7.26 24.94 12.22
N ARG A 183 8.01 25.63 11.34
CA ARG A 183 8.08 27.11 11.30
C ARG A 183 7.00 27.75 10.42
N ASN A 184 6.34 26.95 9.58
CA ASN A 184 5.21 27.36 8.73
C ASN A 184 3.89 26.97 9.39
#